data_AF-A0A0K1PZ48-F1
#
_entry.id   AF-A0A0K1PZ48-F1
#
_cell.length_a   1.000
_cell.length_b   1.000
_cell.length_c   1.000
_cell.angle_alpha   90.00
_cell.angle_beta   90.00
_cell.angle_gamma   90.00
#
_symmetry.space_group_name_H-M   'P 1'
#
loop_
_entity.id
_entity.type
_entity.pdbx_description
1 polymer ?
#
loop_
_entity_poly.entity_id
_entity_poly.type
_entity_poly.pdbx_seq_one_letter_code
_entity_poly.pdbx_strand_id
1 'polypeptide(L)'
;MVEGRGRSMLLERAEVGIGDVDGLYDEHPYDECHLSAYRARQRGTMIVEYIRYTIDADRANEFTSAYEKASASLRASPHCLSYELSRCTEAPESFILRIVWDSLEGHLQGFRKSAEFRPFLAAIQPYMPNIAEMRHYETTTIDWAR
;
A
#
# COMPACT_ATOMS: atom_id res chain seq x y z
N MET A 1 65.55 24.04 14.88
CA MET A 1 64.92 23.17 15.89
C MET A 1 64.27 22.01 15.15
N VAL A 2 64.78 20.80 15.40
CA VAL A 2 64.21 19.45 15.19
C VAL A 2 63.82 19.11 13.74
N GLU A 3 64.71 18.56 12.89
CA GLU A 3 65.25 17.18 12.80
C GLU A 3 64.21 16.04 12.76
N GLY A 4 64.26 15.24 11.69
CA GLY A 4 63.49 13.99 11.58
C GLY A 4 63.55 13.34 10.19
N ARG A 5 64.73 12.89 9.75
CA ARG A 5 64.89 11.91 8.65
C ARG A 5 64.42 10.52 9.11
N GLY A 6 63.82 9.74 8.20
CA GLY A 6 63.66 8.29 8.43
C GLY A 6 63.01 7.49 7.30
N ARG A 7 63.85 7.07 6.34
CA ARG A 7 63.88 5.77 5.60
C ARG A 7 62.60 5.02 5.19
N SER A 8 62.57 4.74 3.89
CA SER A 8 61.90 3.63 3.19
C SER A 8 62.54 2.26 3.49
N MET A 9 61.73 1.18 3.62
CA MET A 9 61.87 -0.10 2.87
C MET A 9 60.74 -1.12 3.18
N LEU A 10 60.27 -1.81 2.11
CA LEU A 10 59.60 -3.13 2.01
C LEU A 10 58.25 -3.35 2.74
N LEU A 11 57.13 -3.46 2.03
CA LEU A 11 56.57 -4.65 1.35
C LEU A 11 56.22 -5.80 2.31
N GLU A 12 54.93 -5.91 2.65
CA GLU A 12 54.22 -7.18 2.61
C GLU A 12 52.77 -6.92 2.18
N ARG A 13 52.44 -7.44 1.00
CA ARG A 13 51.09 -7.49 0.45
C ARG A 13 50.42 -8.72 1.08
N ALA A 14 49.36 -8.52 1.86
CA ALA A 14 48.42 -9.59 2.13
C ALA A 14 47.41 -9.60 0.99
N GLU A 15 47.61 -10.55 0.05
CA GLU A 15 46.64 -10.92 -0.96
C GLU A 15 45.48 -11.63 -0.27
N VAL A 16 44.29 -11.01 -0.26
CA VAL A 16 43.05 -11.74 0.02
C VAL A 16 42.55 -12.24 -1.32
N GLY A 17 42.77 -13.53 -1.55
CA GLY A 17 42.33 -14.25 -2.74
C GLY A 17 40.83 -14.09 -2.94
N ILE A 18 40.48 -13.65 -4.15
CA ILE A 18 39.12 -13.74 -4.69
C ILE A 18 38.92 -15.23 -4.99
N GLY A 19 38.26 -15.92 -4.06
CA GLY A 19 37.80 -17.29 -4.27
C GLY A 19 36.40 -17.25 -4.88
N ASP A 20 36.29 -17.75 -6.11
CA ASP A 20 35.03 -18.18 -6.69
C ASP A 20 34.40 -19.25 -5.80
N VAL A 21 33.22 -18.96 -5.26
CA VAL A 21 32.21 -19.97 -4.90
C VAL A 21 30.86 -19.51 -5.43
N ASP A 22 30.64 -19.90 -6.67
CA ASP A 22 29.34 -20.19 -7.25
C ASP A 22 28.49 -20.99 -6.25
N GLY A 23 27.25 -20.56 -6.00
CA GLY A 23 26.22 -21.37 -5.35
C GLY A 23 26.15 -21.38 -3.82
N LEU A 24 25.51 -20.35 -3.24
CA LEU A 24 24.64 -20.50 -2.06
C LEU A 24 23.51 -19.45 -2.15
N TYR A 25 22.66 -19.58 -3.17
CA TYR A 25 21.26 -19.20 -3.00
C TYR A 25 20.69 -20.21 -2.03
N ASP A 26 20.64 -19.84 -0.75
CA ASP A 26 19.87 -20.58 0.25
C ASP A 26 18.40 -20.45 -0.18
N GLU A 27 17.94 -21.41 -0.99
CA GLU A 27 16.52 -21.63 -1.25
C GLU A 27 15.90 -22.06 0.06
N HIS A 28 15.61 -21.08 0.92
CA HIS A 28 14.78 -21.28 2.08
C HIS A 28 13.39 -21.65 1.54
N PRO A 29 12.95 -22.92 1.65
CA PRO A 29 11.65 -23.31 1.18
C PRO A 29 10.64 -22.47 1.96
N TYR A 30 9.75 -21.79 1.24
CA TYR A 30 8.70 -20.96 1.80
C TYR A 30 7.97 -21.71 2.91
N ASP A 31 8.33 -21.42 4.17
CA ASP A 31 7.65 -21.97 5.33
C ASP A 31 6.26 -21.31 5.39
N GLU A 32 5.24 -22.04 4.94
CA GLU A 32 3.84 -21.58 4.94
C GLU A 32 3.40 -21.10 6.33
N CYS A 33 4.02 -21.61 7.41
CA CYS A 33 3.76 -21.16 8.77
C CYS A 33 4.24 -19.72 9.00
N HIS A 34 5.38 -19.34 8.42
CA HIS A 34 5.93 -17.98 8.52
C HIS A 34 5.12 -16.98 7.70
N LEU A 35 4.66 -17.35 6.50
CA LEU A 35 3.74 -16.56 5.68
C LEU A 35 2.36 -16.41 6.33
N SER A 36 1.86 -17.47 6.98
CA SER A 36 0.62 -17.45 7.75
C SER A 36 0.72 -16.49 8.94
N ALA A 37 1.79 -16.59 9.73
CA ALA A 37 2.04 -15.68 10.85
C ALA A 37 2.29 -14.23 10.39
N TYR A 38 3.00 -14.00 9.29
CA TYR A 38 3.21 -12.67 8.72
C TYR A 38 1.91 -12.05 8.19
N ARG A 39 1.09 -12.81 7.45
CA ARG A 39 -0.25 -12.37 7.02
C ARG A 39 -1.19 -12.13 8.19
N ALA A 40 -1.09 -12.93 9.26
CA ALA A 40 -1.85 -12.71 10.49
C ALA A 40 -1.37 -11.44 11.24
N ARG A 41 -0.06 -11.18 11.27
CA ARG A 41 0.53 -9.95 11.84
C ARG A 41 0.14 -8.70 11.04
N GLN A 42 0.11 -8.79 9.71
CA GLN A 42 -0.35 -7.69 8.84
C GLN A 42 -1.86 -7.43 8.97
N ARG A 43 -2.67 -8.45 9.21
CA ARG A 43 -4.12 -8.29 9.47
C ARG A 43 -4.45 -7.48 10.72
N GLY A 44 -3.52 -7.39 11.69
CA GLY A 44 -3.68 -6.54 12.88
C GLY A 44 -3.35 -5.06 12.65
N THR A 45 -2.73 -4.71 11.53
CA THR A 45 -2.37 -3.31 11.19
C THR A 45 -3.15 -2.78 9.99
N MET A 46 -3.57 -3.67 9.09
CA MET A 46 -4.38 -3.33 7.92
C MET A 46 -5.76 -2.86 8.34
N ILE A 47 -6.22 -1.80 7.67
CA ILE A 47 -7.57 -1.28 7.86
C ILE A 47 -8.36 -1.36 6.56
N VAL A 48 -9.67 -1.49 6.69
CA VAL A 48 -10.61 -1.34 5.59
C VAL A 48 -11.32 -0.01 5.77
N GLU A 49 -11.27 0.83 4.75
CA GLU A 49 -12.12 2.00 4.64
C GLU A 49 -13.38 1.62 3.86
N TYR A 50 -14.54 1.89 4.45
CA TYR A 50 -15.81 1.85 3.75
C TYR A 50 -16.34 3.27 3.59
N ILE A 51 -16.65 3.63 2.34
CA ILE A 51 -17.33 4.88 2.01
C ILE A 51 -18.65 4.53 1.34
N ARG A 52 -19.75 4.91 1.98
CA ARG A 52 -21.10 4.75 1.43
C ARG A 52 -21.56 6.06 0.83
N TYR A 53 -22.03 5.99 -0.41
CA TYR A 53 -22.59 7.11 -1.15
C TYR A 53 -24.08 6.89 -1.43
N THR A 54 -24.83 7.99 -1.51
CA THR A 54 -26.16 8.07 -2.12
C THR A 54 -26.07 8.96 -3.36
N ILE A 55 -26.10 8.36 -4.54
CA ILE A 55 -25.88 9.01 -5.84
C ILE A 55 -27.17 8.96 -6.66
N ASP A 56 -27.60 10.11 -7.17
CA ASP A 56 -28.76 10.21 -8.05
C ASP A 56 -28.60 9.31 -9.29
N ALA A 57 -29.69 8.68 -9.72
CA ALA A 57 -29.66 7.64 -10.75
C ALA A 57 -29.09 8.14 -12.10
N ASP A 58 -29.32 9.41 -12.43
CA ASP A 58 -28.81 10.07 -13.64
C ASP A 58 -27.29 10.35 -13.58
N ARG A 59 -26.71 10.39 -12.38
CA ARG A 59 -25.26 10.61 -12.14
C ARG A 59 -24.47 9.33 -11.89
N ALA A 60 -25.12 8.17 -11.79
CA ALA A 60 -24.49 6.89 -11.46
C ALA A 60 -23.34 6.49 -12.41
N ASN A 61 -23.52 6.68 -13.72
CA ASN A 61 -22.49 6.34 -14.72
C ASN A 61 -21.30 7.31 -14.66
N GLU A 62 -21.58 8.60 -14.45
CA GLU A 62 -20.55 9.62 -14.28
C GLU A 62 -19.72 9.35 -13.02
N PHE A 63 -20.38 8.99 -11.92
CA PHE A 63 -19.74 8.62 -10.66
C PHE A 63 -18.80 7.42 -10.82
N THR A 64 -19.26 6.38 -11.51
CA THR A 64 -18.40 5.21 -11.80
C THR A 64 -17.19 5.61 -12.65
N SER A 65 -17.41 6.42 -13.69
CA SER A 65 -16.34 6.94 -14.56
C SER A 65 -15.34 7.85 -13.81
N ALA A 66 -15.81 8.58 -12.81
CA ALA A 66 -14.96 9.39 -11.94
C ALA A 66 -14.05 8.49 -11.08
N TYR A 67 -14.58 7.40 -10.55
CA TYR A 67 -13.79 6.41 -9.82
C TYR A 67 -12.82 5.62 -10.71
N GLU A 68 -13.15 5.36 -11.97
CA GLU A 68 -12.19 4.80 -12.93
C GLU A 68 -10.94 5.69 -13.06
N LYS A 69 -11.12 7.01 -13.13
CA LYS A 69 -10.01 7.98 -13.16
C LYS A 69 -9.27 8.02 -11.83
N ALA A 70 -10.00 8.11 -10.71
CA ALA A 70 -9.43 8.15 -9.36
C ALA A 70 -8.65 6.88 -9.02
N SER A 71 -9.02 5.73 -9.61
CA SER A 71 -8.40 4.43 -9.40
C SER A 71 -6.90 4.42 -9.74
N ALA A 72 -6.45 5.28 -10.66
CA ALA A 72 -5.03 5.39 -11.01
C ALA A 72 -4.20 5.91 -9.84
N SER A 73 -4.71 6.91 -9.10
CA SER A 73 -4.08 7.42 -7.89
C SER A 73 -4.03 6.37 -6.77
N LEU A 74 -5.10 5.59 -6.62
CA LEU A 74 -5.15 4.50 -5.64
C LEU A 74 -4.11 3.42 -5.98
N ARG A 75 -4.04 2.98 -7.25
CA ARG A 75 -3.03 2.00 -7.70
C ARG A 75 -1.58 2.48 -7.58
N ALA A 76 -1.35 3.78 -7.71
CA ALA A 76 -0.02 4.36 -7.58
C ALA A 76 0.46 4.47 -6.12
N SER A 77 -0.46 4.46 -5.15
CA SER A 77 -0.10 4.58 -3.74
C SER A 77 0.49 3.27 -3.21
N PRO A 78 1.67 3.29 -2.56
CA PRO A 78 2.21 2.08 -1.93
C PRO A 78 1.41 1.63 -0.69
N HIS A 79 0.57 2.51 -0.14
CA HIS A 79 -0.25 2.23 1.05
C HIS A 79 -1.62 1.62 0.70
N CYS A 80 -2.09 1.82 -0.54
CA CYS A 80 -3.35 1.24 -1.01
C CYS A 80 -3.11 -0.18 -1.51
N LEU A 81 -3.66 -1.15 -0.80
CA LEU A 81 -3.42 -2.56 -1.08
C LEU A 81 -4.46 -3.14 -2.04
N SER A 82 -5.71 -2.67 -1.96
CA SER A 82 -6.77 -3.00 -2.91
C SER A 82 -7.94 -2.04 -2.77
N TYR A 83 -8.80 -1.96 -3.78
CA TYR A 83 -10.07 -1.26 -3.70
C TYR A 83 -11.13 -1.92 -4.57
N GLU A 84 -12.39 -1.67 -4.24
CA GLU A 84 -13.56 -2.17 -4.95
C GLU A 84 -14.70 -1.16 -4.81
N LEU A 85 -15.37 -0.85 -5.91
CA LEU A 85 -16.58 -0.02 -5.92
C LEU A 85 -17.77 -0.89 -6.30
N SER A 86 -18.71 -1.06 -5.38
CA SER A 86 -19.95 -1.80 -5.59
C SER A 86 -21.14 -0.88 -5.69
N ARG A 87 -22.08 -1.26 -6.55
CA ARG A 87 -23.44 -0.71 -6.61
C ARG A 87 -24.40 -1.70 -5.99
N CYS A 88 -25.25 -1.23 -5.07
CA CYS A 88 -26.27 -2.08 -4.46
C CYS A 88 -27.34 -2.47 -5.50
N THR A 89 -27.71 -3.75 -5.53
CA THR A 89 -28.73 -4.29 -6.44
C THR A 89 -30.16 -3.95 -6.01
N GLU A 90 -30.38 -3.81 -4.71
CA GLU A 90 -31.68 -3.54 -4.08
C GLU A 90 -31.96 -2.04 -3.95
N ALA A 91 -30.92 -1.20 -3.94
CA ALA A 91 -30.99 0.25 -3.86
C ALA A 91 -29.99 0.86 -4.87
N PRO A 92 -30.35 1.02 -6.15
CA PRO A 92 -29.43 1.40 -7.21
C PRO A 92 -28.76 2.78 -7.07
N GLU A 93 -29.24 3.64 -6.18
CA GLU A 93 -28.62 4.91 -5.79
C GLU A 93 -27.47 4.72 -4.77
N SER A 94 -27.41 3.57 -4.11
CA SER A 94 -26.43 3.27 -3.07
C SER A 94 -25.18 2.64 -3.65
N PHE A 95 -24.03 3.26 -3.37
CA PHE A 95 -22.71 2.75 -3.72
C PHE A 95 -21.86 2.57 -2.47
N ILE A 96 -21.02 1.54 -2.46
CA ILE A 96 -20.01 1.35 -1.41
C ILE A 96 -18.64 1.23 -2.09
N LEU A 97 -17.72 2.12 -1.71
CA LEU A 97 -16.30 1.93 -1.97
C LEU A 97 -15.66 1.25 -0.76
N ARG A 98 -14.98 0.14 -1.01
CA ARG A 98 -14.12 -0.55 -0.06
C ARG A 98 -12.67 -0.31 -0.46
N ILE A 99 -11.86 0.29 0.40
CA ILE A 99 -10.41 0.40 0.19
C ILE A 99 -9.69 -0.34 1.32
N VAL A 100 -8.68 -1.13 0.98
CA VAL A 100 -7.79 -1.76 1.96
C VAL A 100 -6.50 -0.97 2.00
N TRP A 101 -6.16 -0.47 3.18
CA TRP A 101 -4.92 0.24 3.44
C TRP A 101 -3.99 -0.63 4.28
N ASP A 102 -2.68 -0.42 4.13
CA ASP A 102 -1.68 -1.08 4.98
C ASP A 102 -1.81 -0.71 6.47
N SER A 103 -2.30 0.51 6.75
CA SER A 103 -2.49 1.09 8.07
C SER A 103 -3.30 2.39 8.02
N LEU A 104 -3.85 2.82 9.17
CA LEU A 104 -4.51 4.12 9.29
C LEU A 104 -3.53 5.28 9.04
N GLU A 105 -2.29 5.15 9.50
CA GLU A 105 -1.25 6.16 9.26
C GLU A 105 -0.86 6.23 7.78
N GLY A 106 -0.68 5.08 7.12
CA GLY A 106 -0.40 5.00 5.68
C GLY A 106 -1.49 5.65 4.83
N HIS A 107 -2.77 5.52 5.23
CA HIS A 107 -3.84 6.30 4.61
C HIS A 107 -3.73 7.81 4.93
N LEU A 108 -3.78 8.18 6.22
CA LEU A 108 -4.00 9.58 6.63
C LEU A 108 -2.76 10.46 6.47
N GLN A 109 -1.58 9.91 6.69
CA GLN A 109 -0.30 10.62 6.63
C GLN A 109 0.49 10.29 5.36
N GLY A 110 0.35 9.07 4.84
CA GLY A 110 0.95 8.67 3.57
C GLY A 110 0.13 9.17 2.39
N PHE A 111 -0.94 8.45 2.04
CA PHE A 111 -1.74 8.74 0.84
C PHE A 111 -2.29 10.16 0.83
N ARG A 112 -3.00 10.61 1.87
CA ARG A 112 -3.66 11.94 1.86
C ARG A 112 -2.71 13.13 1.75
N LYS A 113 -1.41 12.95 1.99
CA LYS A 113 -0.37 13.98 1.84
C LYS A 113 0.53 13.78 0.62
N SER A 114 0.31 12.69 -0.12
CA SER A 114 1.09 12.32 -1.30
C SER A 114 0.70 13.13 -2.54
N ALA A 115 1.51 13.02 -3.60
CA ALA A 115 1.23 13.69 -4.88
C ALA A 115 0.00 13.08 -5.59
N GLU A 116 -0.28 11.80 -5.32
CA GLU A 116 -1.36 11.00 -5.89
C GLU A 116 -2.74 11.44 -5.36
N PHE A 117 -2.80 12.02 -4.16
CA PHE A 117 -4.06 12.41 -3.55
C PHE A 117 -4.74 13.58 -4.25
N ARG A 118 -3.98 14.53 -4.80
CA ARG A 118 -4.57 15.69 -5.49
C ARG A 118 -5.43 15.29 -6.70
N PRO A 119 -4.94 14.47 -7.66
CA PRO A 119 -5.78 13.98 -8.76
C PRO A 119 -6.94 13.09 -8.28
N PHE A 120 -6.74 12.29 -7.23
CA PHE A 120 -7.82 11.52 -6.61
C PHE A 120 -8.94 12.45 -6.09
N LEU A 121 -8.58 13.43 -5.26
CA LEU A 121 -9.53 14.37 -4.68
C LEU A 121 -10.24 15.16 -5.77
N ALA A 122 -9.53 15.62 -6.80
CA ALA A 122 -10.15 16.36 -7.91
C ALA A 122 -11.24 15.54 -8.63
N ALA A 123 -11.03 14.23 -8.81
CA ALA A 123 -12.03 13.37 -9.42
C ALA A 123 -13.26 13.12 -8.53
N ILE A 124 -13.07 13.02 -7.21
CA ILE A 124 -14.11 12.59 -6.27
C ILE A 124 -14.82 13.76 -5.55
N GLN A 125 -14.20 14.95 -5.50
CA GLN A 125 -14.74 16.13 -4.82
C GLN A 125 -16.19 16.49 -5.20
N PRO A 126 -16.65 16.35 -6.46
CA PRO A 126 -18.05 16.59 -6.82
C PRO A 126 -19.08 15.67 -6.15
N TYR A 127 -18.63 14.55 -5.55
CA TYR A 127 -19.48 13.55 -4.92
C TYR A 127 -19.30 13.49 -3.40
N MET A 128 -18.44 14.33 -2.82
CA MET A 128 -18.28 14.40 -1.36
C MET A 128 -19.58 14.74 -0.61
N PRO A 129 -20.47 15.64 -1.11
CA PRO A 129 -21.75 15.88 -0.45
C PRO A 129 -22.69 14.66 -0.43
N ASN A 130 -22.44 13.66 -1.27
CA ASN A 130 -23.22 12.43 -1.37
C ASN A 130 -22.74 11.33 -0.42
N ILE A 131 -21.68 11.57 0.37
CA ILE A 131 -21.17 10.59 1.34
C ILE A 131 -22.14 10.47 2.51
N ALA A 132 -22.75 9.31 2.64
CA ALA A 132 -23.61 8.96 3.77
C ALA A 132 -22.81 8.38 4.95
N GLU A 133 -21.65 7.79 4.68
CA GLU A 133 -20.74 7.25 5.70
C GLU A 133 -19.31 7.13 5.16
N MET A 134 -18.32 7.39 6.00
CA MET A 134 -16.90 7.17 5.71
C MET A 134 -16.21 6.78 7.01
N ARG A 135 -15.77 5.52 7.12
CA ARG A 135 -15.16 4.97 8.34
C ARG A 135 -14.07 3.97 8.04
N HIS A 136 -13.15 3.84 8.98
CA HIS A 136 -12.06 2.86 8.97
C HIS A 136 -12.34 1.76 9.98
N TYR A 137 -12.04 0.51 9.61
CA TYR A 137 -12.30 -0.68 10.40
C TYR A 137 -11.08 -1.59 10.39
N GLU A 138 -10.76 -2.16 11.54
CA GLU A 138 -9.81 -3.27 11.62
C GLU A 138 -10.48 -4.55 11.11
N THR A 139 -9.73 -5.39 10.37
CA THR A 139 -10.22 -6.72 10.03
C THR A 139 -10.17 -7.62 11.25
N THR A 140 -11.23 -8.38 11.48
CA THR A 140 -11.25 -9.41 12.52
C THR A 140 -10.65 -10.71 11.99
N THR A 141 -10.53 -11.71 12.85
CA THR A 141 -10.08 -13.07 12.48
C THR A 141 -11.12 -13.86 11.68
N ILE A 142 -12.25 -13.25 11.34
CA ILE A 142 -13.35 -13.90 10.63
C ILE A 142 -13.26 -13.52 9.16
N ASP A 143 -12.50 -14.30 8.39
CA ASP A 143 -12.39 -14.19 6.94
C ASP A 143 -12.40 -15.58 6.27
N TRP A 144 -13.05 -15.68 5.11
CA TRP A 144 -13.05 -16.88 4.28
C TRP A 144 -13.16 -16.48 2.81
N ALA A 145 -12.40 -17.16 1.95
CA ALA A 145 -12.48 -17.04 0.50
C ALA A 145 -12.59 -18.45 -0.10
N ARG A 146 -13.33 -18.57 -1.20
CA ARG A 146 -13.57 -19.84 -1.92
C ARG A 146 -12.38 -20.20 -2.81
#